data_AF-A0A5D2HRX9-F1
#
_entry.id   AF-A0A5D2HRX9-F1
#
_cell.length_a   1.000
_cell.length_b   1.000
_cell.length_c   1.000
_cell.angle_alpha   90.00
_cell.angle_beta   90.00
_cell.angle_gamma   90.00
#
_symmetry.space_group_name_H-M   'P 1'
#
loop_
_entity.id
_entity.type
_entity.pdbx_description
1 polymer ?
#
loop_
_entity_poly.entity_id
_entity_poly.type
_entity_poly.pdbx_seq_one_letter_code
_entity_poly.pdbx_strand_id
1 'polypeptide(L)'
;MVRRSRYLWHSLSPWLMGTWRISWTQLSLWIGSGLCLRILIIFMQCTNHRQSTFWMKCIVEIHCGGPQHLVVRKNESECMILSSACHGDVKCAAILFQLIDVGFFVCFDAFLSLLTIMPTRILIKLWRFLTARQFKRLSAAELCDFGCFLVLACGVILLGQTDISLIYHMIRGQGTIKLYMIYNVLEIIDKLCQSFGGDVFETLFNSAEGLATCSQENMKFWIRRFVSDQALAMAFSILHSFILLAQAIALSTCIVAHNNALFALLVSNNFAEIKSNVFKRFSKDNIHNLAYADSVERFHISAFLLFVLAQNILEAQGPWFESFLFNAFVVFFCEMLIDIIKHSFLAKFNGIKPIEYSEFLEGLCKQTLNMQTEDSKKNLTFVPLAPACVVIRVLTPVYAAHLPYSPLPWRLFWIIFLISVTYVMLSSLKVMIGMGLQKHATWYVNRCRKRKHHLHFD
;
A
#
# COMPACT_ATOMS: atom_id res chain seq x y z
N MET A 1 39.91 28.85 -4.47
CA MET A 1 39.33 30.20 -4.66
C MET A 1 37.82 30.12 -4.50
N VAL A 2 37.30 30.57 -3.35
CA VAL A 2 35.86 30.58 -3.06
C VAL A 2 35.25 31.79 -3.75
N ARG A 3 34.46 31.59 -4.82
CA ARG A 3 33.64 32.65 -5.43
C ARG A 3 32.31 32.71 -4.70
N ARG A 4 32.17 33.67 -3.79
CA ARG A 4 30.94 33.97 -3.05
C ARG A 4 30.05 34.84 -3.96
N SER A 5 29.11 34.24 -4.68
CA SER A 5 28.09 35.04 -5.39
C SER A 5 26.95 35.37 -4.42
N ARG A 6 26.82 36.65 -4.08
CA ARG A 6 25.73 37.21 -3.27
C ARG A 6 24.66 37.69 -4.26
N TYR A 7 23.58 36.95 -4.43
CA TYR A 7 22.39 37.48 -5.09
C TYR A 7 21.53 38.18 -4.03
N LEU A 8 21.56 39.52 -4.03
CA LEU A 8 20.57 40.34 -3.33
C LEU A 8 19.26 40.29 -4.15
N TRP A 9 18.23 39.65 -3.61
CA TRP A 9 16.86 39.92 -4.04
C TRP A 9 16.39 41.19 -3.34
N HIS A 10 16.36 42.31 -4.06
CA HIS A 10 15.64 43.51 -3.62
C HIS A 10 14.20 43.44 -4.15
N SER A 11 13.26 43.76 -3.26
CA SER A 11 11.82 43.94 -3.49
C SER A 11 10.93 42.71 -3.25
N LEU A 12 10.66 42.45 -1.97
CA LEU A 12 9.42 41.82 -1.48
C LEU A 12 9.04 42.50 -0.14
N SER A 13 7.74 42.73 0.01
CA SER A 13 7.02 43.56 1.00
C SER A 13 7.44 43.45 2.48
N PRO A 14 7.15 44.47 3.34
CA PRO A 14 7.63 44.58 4.72
C PRO A 14 7.12 43.55 5.75
N TRP A 15 6.36 42.53 5.35
CA TRP A 15 5.75 41.54 6.26
C TRP A 15 6.64 40.31 6.56
N LEU A 16 7.89 40.29 6.08
CA LEU A 16 8.81 39.15 6.16
C LEU A 16 10.07 39.44 7.02
N MET A 17 9.92 40.16 8.14
CA MET A 17 10.98 40.22 9.16
C MET A 17 10.98 38.93 10.00
N GLY A 18 11.65 37.90 9.48
CA GLY A 18 12.02 36.68 10.20
C GLY A 18 13.46 36.30 9.87
N THR A 19 14.18 35.69 10.80
CA THR A 19 15.52 35.15 10.52
C THR A 19 15.39 33.88 9.67
N TRP A 20 15.83 33.96 8.42
CA TRP A 20 15.86 32.82 7.49
C TRP A 20 17.19 32.09 7.62
N ARG A 21 17.13 30.81 7.98
CA ARG A 21 18.28 29.90 7.97
C ARG A 21 18.06 28.88 6.84
N ILE A 22 18.86 28.99 5.79
CA ILE A 22 18.81 28.08 4.64
C ILE A 22 19.93 27.06 4.83
N SER A 23 19.57 25.78 4.89
CA SER A 23 20.51 24.65 4.88
C SER A 23 20.22 23.81 3.63
N TRP A 24 21.25 23.30 2.97
CA TRP A 24 21.08 22.42 1.82
C TRP A 24 21.99 21.22 1.95
N THR A 25 21.45 20.05 1.64
CA THR A 25 22.23 18.83 1.44
C THR A 25 22.22 18.51 -0.04
N GLN A 26 23.43 18.43 -0.62
CA GLN A 26 23.63 18.15 -2.02
C GLN A 26 24.13 16.71 -2.16
N LEU A 27 23.26 15.82 -2.61
CA LEU A 27 23.65 14.46 -2.95
C LEU A 27 24.11 14.44 -4.41
N SER A 28 25.38 14.10 -4.63
CA SER A 28 25.95 13.98 -5.98
C SER A 28 26.23 12.50 -6.26
N LEU A 29 25.37 11.86 -7.05
CA LEU A 29 25.57 10.49 -7.49
C LEU A 29 26.25 10.49 -8.86
N TRP A 30 27.47 9.96 -8.94
CA TRP A 30 28.16 9.73 -10.20
C TRP A 30 27.75 8.38 -10.78
N ILE A 31 27.16 8.40 -11.98
CA ILE A 31 26.63 7.23 -12.68
C ILE A 31 27.46 7.05 -13.96
N GLY A 32 28.58 6.32 -13.84
CA GLY A 32 29.47 6.02 -14.97
C GLY A 32 30.13 7.25 -15.61
N SER A 33 30.73 7.06 -16.80
CA SER A 33 31.46 8.08 -17.54
C SER A 33 30.54 9.15 -18.14
N GLY A 34 30.05 10.07 -17.31
CA GLY A 34 29.49 11.36 -17.75
C GLY A 34 28.12 11.77 -17.19
N LEU A 35 27.41 10.94 -16.41
CA LEU A 35 26.15 11.34 -15.78
C LEU A 35 26.33 11.65 -14.29
N CYS A 36 25.95 12.86 -13.86
CA CYS A 36 25.93 13.24 -12.45
C CYS A 36 24.51 13.64 -12.06
N LEU A 37 23.87 12.80 -11.22
CA LEU A 37 22.56 13.13 -10.64
C LEU A 37 22.81 13.98 -9.40
N ARG A 38 22.31 15.23 -9.41
CA ARG A 38 22.39 16.13 -8.26
C ARG A 38 21.00 16.29 -7.67
N ILE A 39 20.81 15.68 -6.51
CA ILE A 39 19.61 15.87 -5.71
C ILE A 39 19.94 16.97 -4.72
N LEU A 40 19.38 18.16 -4.93
CA LEU A 40 19.54 19.27 -4.01
C LEU A 40 18.29 19.35 -3.13
N ILE A 41 18.48 19.00 -1.87
CA ILE A 41 17.43 19.12 -0.86
C ILE A 41 17.68 20.44 -0.13
N ILE A 42 16.82 21.43 -0.38
CA ILE A 42 16.90 22.73 0.28
C ILE A 42 15.93 22.74 1.45
N PHE A 43 16.47 22.91 2.66
CA PHE A 43 15.74 23.18 3.88
C PHE A 43 15.74 24.69 4.14
N MET A 44 14.58 25.33 4.07
CA MET A 44 14.43 26.73 4.48
C MET A 44 13.72 26.79 5.83
N GLN A 45 14.40 27.29 6.85
CA GLN A 45 13.84 27.55 8.17
C GLN A 45 13.56 29.06 8.32
N CYS A 46 12.30 29.45 8.52
CA CYS A 46 11.97 30.80 8.96
C CYS A 46 11.69 30.77 10.47
N THR A 47 12.47 31.52 11.23
CA THR A 47 12.23 31.73 12.67
C THR A 47 11.62 33.11 12.87
N ASN A 48 10.40 33.16 13.38
CA ASN A 48 9.79 34.38 13.92
C ASN A 48 9.39 34.14 15.38
N HIS A 49 9.30 35.19 16.19
CA HIS A 49 9.32 35.18 17.68
C HIS A 49 8.20 34.36 18.38
N ARG A 50 7.37 33.62 17.63
CA ARG A 50 6.31 32.72 18.12
C ARG A 50 6.13 31.39 17.38
N GLN A 51 6.77 31.15 16.21
CA GLN A 51 6.62 29.92 15.42
C GLN A 51 7.80 29.71 14.46
N SER A 52 8.21 28.46 14.27
CA SER A 52 9.17 28.05 13.22
C SER A 52 8.41 27.41 12.07
N THR A 53 8.45 28.01 10.87
CA THR A 53 7.87 27.45 9.64
C THR A 53 9.00 26.97 8.72
N PHE A 54 8.92 25.70 8.29
CA PHE A 54 9.89 25.10 7.37
C PHE A 54 9.28 24.88 5.99
N TRP A 55 10.05 25.21 4.95
CA TRP A 55 9.73 24.88 3.56
C TRP A 55 10.77 23.90 3.03
N MET A 56 10.31 22.77 2.47
CA MET A 56 11.15 21.79 1.79
C MET A 56 10.91 21.90 0.28
N LYS A 57 11.96 22.27 -0.46
CA LYS A 57 11.93 22.28 -1.93
C LYS A 57 12.92 21.23 -2.43
N CYS A 58 12.39 20.11 -2.91
CA CYS A 58 13.18 19.12 -3.63
C CYS A 58 13.34 19.56 -5.07
N ILE A 59 14.58 19.87 -5.46
CA ILE A 59 14.94 20.14 -6.85
C ILE A 59 15.76 18.95 -7.32
N VAL A 60 15.19 18.19 -8.26
CA VAL A 60 15.89 17.10 -8.95
C VAL A 60 16.48 17.68 -10.22
N GLU A 61 17.80 17.89 -10.23
CA GLU A 61 18.53 18.34 -11.41
C GLU A 61 19.35 17.18 -12.00
N ILE A 62 19.02 16.82 -13.24
CA ILE A 62 19.77 15.81 -14.01
C ILE A 62 20.79 16.57 -14.86
N HIS A 63 22.08 16.47 -14.49
CA HIS A 63 23.17 17.06 -15.28
C HIS A 63 23.85 15.97 -16.12
N CYS A 64 23.76 16.09 -17.45
CA CYS A 64 24.64 15.38 -18.37
C CYS A 64 25.96 16.15 -18.47
N GLY A 65 27.05 15.58 -17.94
CA GLY A 65 28.38 16.17 -17.95
C GLY A 65 29.15 15.81 -19.21
N GLY A 66 29.29 16.77 -20.12
CA GLY A 66 30.37 16.80 -21.11
C GLY A 66 31.31 17.98 -20.82
N PRO A 67 32.63 17.88 -21.07
CA PRO A 67 33.58 18.95 -20.80
C PRO A 67 33.26 20.19 -21.66
N GLN A 68 33.08 21.33 -21.00
CA GLN A 68 32.88 22.62 -21.63
C GLN A 68 34.21 23.13 -22.22
N HIS A 69 34.47 22.83 -23.50
CA HIS A 69 35.02 23.75 -24.49
C HIS A 69 35.14 23.05 -25.85
N LEU A 70 34.03 22.93 -26.58
CA LEU A 70 34.07 22.72 -28.02
C LEU A 70 32.75 23.20 -28.60
N VAL A 71 32.85 24.08 -29.60
CA VAL A 71 31.73 24.50 -30.44
C VAL A 71 31.21 23.25 -31.15
N VAL A 72 30.27 22.54 -30.54
CA VAL A 72 29.61 21.40 -31.15
C VAL A 72 28.28 21.88 -31.68
N ARG A 73 28.21 21.99 -33.00
CA ARG A 73 26.98 22.02 -33.78
C ARG A 73 26.15 20.81 -33.33
N LYS A 74 25.16 21.03 -32.48
CA LYS A 74 24.34 19.98 -31.85
C LYS A 74 23.53 19.31 -32.96
N ASN A 75 23.92 18.11 -33.38
CA ASN A 75 23.17 17.34 -34.37
C ASN A 75 21.77 17.01 -33.82
N GLU A 76 20.73 17.20 -34.63
CA GLU A 76 19.32 16.98 -34.28
C GLU A 76 19.06 15.56 -33.70
N SER A 77 19.88 14.58 -34.09
CA SER A 77 19.79 13.19 -33.63
C SER A 77 20.05 13.00 -32.12
N GLU A 78 20.99 13.71 -31.51
CA GLU A 78 21.25 13.59 -30.05
C GLU A 78 20.14 14.24 -29.22
N CYS A 79 19.54 15.33 -29.70
CA CYS A 79 18.40 15.98 -29.06
C CYS A 79 17.14 15.11 -29.15
N MET A 80 16.99 14.37 -30.27
CA MET A 80 15.90 13.41 -30.48
C MET A 80 16.04 12.15 -29.60
N ILE A 81 17.27 11.69 -29.33
CA ILE A 81 17.53 10.57 -28.40
C ILE A 81 17.24 10.96 -26.95
N LEU A 82 17.63 12.17 -26.52
CA LEU A 82 17.33 12.65 -25.16
C LEU A 82 15.82 12.93 -24.97
N SER A 83 15.16 13.49 -25.99
CA SER A 83 13.71 13.71 -25.98
C SER A 83 12.92 12.38 -26.04
N SER A 84 13.40 11.37 -26.77
CA SER A 84 12.73 10.06 -26.84
C SER A 84 12.95 9.24 -25.57
N ALA A 85 14.11 9.34 -24.92
CA ALA A 85 14.36 8.78 -23.60
C ALA A 85 13.44 9.42 -22.54
N CYS A 86 13.37 10.75 -22.48
CA CYS A 86 12.49 11.46 -21.53
C CYS A 86 11.00 11.15 -21.78
N HIS A 87 10.59 11.03 -23.05
CA HIS A 87 9.21 10.68 -23.42
C HIS A 87 8.89 9.19 -23.15
N GLY A 88 9.88 8.30 -23.25
CA GLY A 88 9.79 6.89 -22.83
C GLY A 88 9.62 6.77 -21.32
N ASP A 89 10.37 7.55 -20.55
CA ASP A 89 10.33 7.58 -19.08
C ASP A 89 8.98 8.11 -18.56
N VAL A 90 8.45 9.19 -19.15
CA VAL A 90 7.13 9.75 -18.79
C VAL A 90 5.99 8.79 -19.11
N LYS A 91 6.06 8.09 -20.26
CA LYS A 91 5.07 7.06 -20.61
C LYS A 91 5.15 5.86 -19.67
N CYS A 92 6.37 5.46 -19.28
CA CYS A 92 6.59 4.39 -18.32
C CYS A 92 5.96 4.74 -16.97
N ALA A 93 6.24 5.94 -16.45
CA ALA A 93 5.66 6.44 -15.20
C ALA A 93 4.13 6.50 -15.22
N ALA A 94 3.53 6.94 -16.33
CA ALA A 94 2.08 6.98 -16.47
C ALA A 94 1.43 5.58 -16.48
N ILE A 95 2.05 4.61 -17.17
CA ILE A 95 1.56 3.23 -17.19
C ILE A 95 1.73 2.56 -15.82
N LEU A 96 2.86 2.82 -15.15
CA LEU A 96 3.13 2.34 -13.80
C LEU A 96 2.10 2.89 -12.81
N PHE A 97 1.81 4.18 -12.86
CA PHE A 97 0.79 4.81 -12.04
C PHE A 97 -0.57 4.10 -12.20
N GLN A 98 -0.97 3.88 -13.46
CA GLN A 98 -2.20 3.13 -13.76
C GLN A 98 -2.16 1.69 -13.24
N LEU A 99 -1.01 1.01 -13.35
CA LEU A 99 -0.83 -0.34 -12.83
C LEU A 99 -1.03 -0.39 -11.32
N ILE A 100 -0.35 0.48 -10.58
CA ILE A 100 -0.41 0.48 -9.12
C ILE A 100 -1.79 0.94 -8.62
N ASP A 101 -2.42 1.92 -9.27
CA ASP A 101 -3.77 2.36 -8.92
C ASP A 101 -4.81 1.26 -9.13
N VAL A 102 -4.76 0.56 -10.28
CA VAL A 102 -5.65 -0.58 -10.52
C VAL A 102 -5.36 -1.69 -9.51
N GLY A 103 -4.09 -1.97 -9.20
CA GLY A 103 -3.68 -2.92 -8.18
C GLY A 103 -4.22 -2.58 -6.79
N PHE A 104 -4.15 -1.30 -6.39
CA PHE A 104 -4.73 -0.80 -5.14
C PHE A 104 -6.24 -1.06 -5.07
N PHE A 105 -6.98 -0.73 -6.12
CA PHE A 105 -8.42 -0.98 -6.14
C PHE A 105 -8.78 -2.48 -6.20
N VAL A 106 -7.95 -3.33 -6.82
CA VAL A 106 -8.09 -4.79 -6.74
C VAL A 106 -7.93 -5.27 -5.30
N CYS A 107 -6.91 -4.78 -4.58
CA CYS A 107 -6.71 -5.09 -3.17
C CYS A 107 -7.88 -4.61 -2.31
N PHE A 108 -8.40 -3.42 -2.59
CA PHE A 108 -9.54 -2.86 -1.87
C PHE A 108 -10.84 -3.63 -2.16
N ASP A 109 -11.05 -4.07 -3.40
CA ASP A 109 -12.17 -4.94 -3.77
C ASP A 109 -12.12 -6.29 -3.02
N ALA A 110 -10.94 -6.91 -2.94
CA ALA A 110 -10.72 -8.14 -2.18
C ALA A 110 -10.98 -7.94 -0.68
N PHE A 111 -10.55 -6.82 -0.11
CA PHE A 111 -10.80 -6.46 1.29
C PHE A 111 -12.30 -6.30 1.57
N LEU A 112 -13.01 -5.57 0.73
CA LEU A 112 -14.46 -5.40 0.87
C LEU A 112 -15.21 -6.71 0.66
N SER A 113 -14.74 -7.58 -0.24
CA SER A 113 -15.28 -8.93 -0.43
C SER A 113 -15.18 -9.77 0.85
N LEU A 114 -14.03 -9.69 1.54
CA LEU A 114 -13.80 -10.36 2.82
C LEU A 114 -14.76 -9.85 3.91
N LEU A 115 -15.05 -8.55 3.95
CA LEU A 115 -15.97 -7.97 4.96
C LEU A 115 -17.46 -8.16 4.64
N THR A 116 -17.85 -8.32 3.37
CA THR A 116 -19.27 -8.32 2.95
C THR A 116 -19.72 -9.67 2.40
N ILE A 117 -19.01 -10.20 1.40
CA ILE A 117 -19.41 -11.40 0.67
C ILE A 117 -19.18 -12.66 1.51
N MET A 118 -18.01 -12.79 2.15
CA MET A 118 -17.66 -13.97 2.95
C MET A 118 -18.65 -14.21 4.12
N PRO A 119 -18.97 -13.21 4.99
CA PRO A 119 -19.94 -13.40 6.06
C PRO A 119 -21.33 -13.75 5.53
N THR A 120 -21.77 -13.12 4.43
CA THR A 120 -23.07 -13.39 3.82
C THR A 120 -23.19 -14.81 3.29
N ARG A 121 -22.14 -15.32 2.64
CA ARG A 121 -22.10 -16.74 2.20
C ARG A 121 -22.23 -17.68 3.39
N ILE A 122 -21.49 -17.43 4.46
CA ILE A 122 -21.54 -18.25 5.68
C ILE A 122 -22.95 -18.19 6.31
N LEU A 123 -23.55 -17.00 6.42
CA LEU A 123 -24.89 -16.82 6.98
C LEU A 123 -25.97 -17.52 6.16
N ILE A 124 -25.95 -17.41 4.83
CA ILE A 124 -26.91 -18.10 3.94
C ILE A 124 -26.80 -19.62 4.12
N LYS A 125 -25.57 -20.14 4.28
CA LYS A 125 -25.32 -21.57 4.46
C LYS A 125 -25.76 -22.05 5.84
N LEU A 126 -25.45 -21.30 6.89
CA LEU A 126 -25.92 -21.58 8.24
C LEU A 126 -27.45 -21.57 8.30
N TRP A 127 -28.09 -20.59 7.67
CA TRP A 127 -29.55 -20.51 7.55
C TRP A 127 -30.14 -21.72 6.84
N ARG A 128 -29.56 -22.11 5.69
CA ARG A 128 -29.99 -23.31 4.95
C ARG A 128 -29.77 -24.59 5.74
N PHE A 129 -28.68 -24.69 6.48
CA PHE A 129 -28.40 -25.83 7.35
C PHE A 129 -29.45 -25.95 8.47
N LEU A 130 -29.75 -24.84 9.15
CA LEU A 130 -30.77 -24.77 10.19
C LEU A 130 -32.17 -25.09 9.66
N THR A 131 -32.51 -24.62 8.46
CA THR A 131 -33.86 -24.77 7.88
C THR A 131 -34.06 -26.13 7.21
N ALA A 132 -33.05 -26.67 6.52
CA ALA A 132 -33.20 -27.87 5.69
C ALA A 132 -32.67 -29.17 6.33
N ARG A 133 -31.96 -29.13 7.48
CA ARG A 133 -31.39 -30.29 8.21
C ARG A 133 -30.64 -31.32 7.34
N GLN A 134 -30.13 -30.92 6.17
CA GLN A 134 -29.45 -31.79 5.23
C GLN A 134 -27.94 -31.64 5.40
N PHE A 135 -27.29 -32.68 5.94
CA PHE A 135 -25.82 -32.77 6.02
C PHE A 135 -25.26 -33.14 4.64
N LYS A 136 -25.01 -32.13 3.81
CA LYS A 136 -24.23 -32.31 2.58
C LYS A 136 -22.76 -32.04 2.88
N ARG A 137 -21.86 -32.80 2.26
CA ARG A 137 -20.41 -32.59 2.32
C ARG A 137 -20.08 -31.15 1.86
N LEU A 138 -19.28 -30.43 2.66
CA LEU A 138 -18.86 -29.06 2.32
C LEU A 138 -17.98 -29.07 1.06
N SER A 139 -18.20 -28.07 0.21
CA SER A 139 -17.32 -27.77 -0.92
C SER A 139 -15.99 -27.18 -0.44
N ALA A 140 -14.93 -27.32 -1.22
CA ALA A 140 -13.63 -26.71 -0.94
C ALA A 140 -13.72 -25.20 -0.69
N ALA A 141 -14.48 -24.49 -1.54
CA ALA A 141 -14.71 -23.06 -1.37
C ALA A 141 -15.39 -22.71 -0.04
N GLU A 142 -16.29 -23.57 0.44
CA GLU A 142 -16.98 -23.38 1.72
C GLU A 142 -16.04 -23.62 2.91
N LEU A 143 -15.15 -24.60 2.81
CA LEU A 143 -14.10 -24.85 3.81
C LEU A 143 -13.09 -23.69 3.88
N CYS A 144 -12.69 -23.14 2.73
CA CYS A 144 -11.83 -21.95 2.66
C CYS A 144 -12.50 -20.73 3.29
N ASP A 145 -13.76 -20.44 2.94
CA ASP A 145 -14.52 -19.32 3.50
C ASP A 145 -14.64 -19.45 5.04
N PHE A 146 -14.92 -20.66 5.54
CA PHE A 146 -14.93 -20.93 6.99
C PHE A 146 -13.55 -20.78 7.64
N GLY A 147 -12.49 -21.27 7.00
CA GLY A 147 -11.11 -21.15 7.47
C GLY A 147 -10.69 -19.68 7.59
N CYS A 148 -10.94 -18.86 6.56
CA CYS A 148 -10.67 -17.43 6.56
C CYS A 148 -11.51 -16.69 7.62
N PHE A 149 -12.79 -17.04 7.79
CA PHE A 149 -13.63 -16.46 8.83
C PHE A 149 -13.10 -16.76 10.25
N LEU A 150 -12.65 -17.99 10.51
CA LEU A 150 -12.04 -18.36 11.79
C LEU A 150 -10.73 -17.59 12.04
N VAL A 151 -9.88 -17.44 11.03
CA VAL A 151 -8.65 -16.64 11.13
C VAL A 151 -8.99 -15.18 11.46
N LEU A 152 -9.95 -14.58 10.75
CA LEU A 152 -10.38 -13.20 10.97
C LEU A 152 -10.96 -13.02 12.38
N ALA A 153 -11.87 -13.90 12.79
CA ALA A 153 -12.52 -13.83 14.11
C ALA A 153 -11.50 -13.96 15.24
N CYS A 154 -10.58 -14.93 15.15
CA CYS A 154 -9.52 -15.12 16.13
C CYS A 154 -8.59 -13.90 16.20
N GLY A 155 -8.17 -13.38 15.04
CA GLY A 155 -7.33 -12.19 14.95
C GLY A 155 -7.98 -10.96 15.57
N VAL A 156 -9.25 -10.69 15.25
CA VAL A 156 -10.00 -9.56 15.83
C VAL A 156 -10.16 -9.69 17.34
N ILE A 157 -10.45 -10.89 17.87
CA ILE A 157 -10.59 -11.12 19.30
C ILE A 157 -9.26 -10.85 20.02
N LEU A 158 -8.15 -11.41 19.54
CA LEU A 158 -6.83 -11.25 20.17
C LEU A 158 -6.30 -9.82 20.06
N LEU A 159 -6.46 -9.16 18.90
CA LEU A 159 -6.13 -7.73 18.78
C LEU A 159 -7.05 -6.88 19.67
N GLY A 160 -8.30 -7.28 19.86
CA GLY A 160 -9.28 -6.65 20.75
C GLY A 160 -8.83 -6.59 22.20
N GLN A 161 -8.15 -7.64 22.67
CA GLN A 161 -7.60 -7.72 24.03
C GLN A 161 -6.33 -6.88 24.24
N THR A 162 -5.78 -6.30 23.17
CA THR A 162 -4.53 -5.53 23.23
C THR A 162 -4.80 -4.06 23.49
N ASP A 163 -4.14 -3.50 24.50
CA ASP A 163 -4.23 -2.08 24.85
C ASP A 163 -3.35 -1.22 23.92
N ILE A 164 -4.01 -0.50 23.00
CA ILE A 164 -3.34 0.40 22.03
C ILE A 164 -2.55 1.49 22.77
N SER A 165 -3.10 2.05 23.85
CA SER A 165 -2.46 3.12 24.61
C SER A 165 -1.12 2.67 25.23
N LEU A 166 -1.02 1.41 25.69
CA LEU A 166 0.22 0.87 26.24
C LEU A 166 1.32 0.81 25.18
N ILE A 167 0.99 0.26 24.00
CA ILE A 167 1.93 0.17 22.88
C ILE A 167 2.32 1.57 22.41
N TYR A 168 1.36 2.50 22.31
CA TYR A 168 1.62 3.89 21.96
C TYR A 168 2.58 4.57 22.94
N HIS A 169 2.37 4.44 24.26
CA HIS A 169 3.27 5.01 25.26
C HIS A 169 4.66 4.37 25.24
N MET A 170 4.75 3.06 25.01
CA MET A 170 6.03 2.35 24.88
C MET A 170 6.83 2.85 23.66
N ILE A 171 6.16 3.05 22.53
CA ILE A 171 6.74 3.52 21.27
C ILE A 171 7.12 5.01 21.38
N ARG A 172 6.24 5.85 21.92
CA ARG A 172 6.48 7.30 22.11
C ARG A 172 7.59 7.59 23.11
N GLY A 173 7.80 6.70 24.10
CA GLY A 173 8.90 6.81 25.07
C GLY A 173 10.30 6.58 24.46
N GLN A 174 10.38 6.10 23.21
CA GLN A 174 11.66 5.91 22.52
C GLN A 174 12.16 7.22 21.90
N GLY A 175 13.49 7.36 21.79
CA GLY A 175 14.10 8.45 21.02
C GLY A 175 13.72 8.36 19.53
N THR A 176 13.63 9.51 18.85
CA THR A 176 13.24 9.60 17.44
C THR A 176 14.06 8.67 16.54
N ILE A 177 15.39 8.62 16.72
CA ILE A 177 16.29 7.73 15.97
C ILE A 177 15.92 6.25 16.16
N LYS A 178 15.60 5.83 17.39
CA LYS A 178 15.20 4.45 17.68
C LYS A 178 13.85 4.11 17.06
N LEU A 179 12.91 5.06 17.06
CA LEU A 179 11.60 4.89 16.44
C LEU A 179 11.71 4.63 14.92
N TYR A 180 12.56 5.37 14.22
CA TYR A 180 12.80 5.17 12.79
C TYR A 180 13.36 3.77 12.50
N MET A 181 14.33 3.32 13.31
CA MET A 181 14.90 1.97 13.17
C MET A 181 13.83 0.89 13.39
N ILE A 182 12.98 1.05 14.41
CA ILE A 182 11.88 0.11 14.69
C ILE A 182 10.91 0.07 13.50
N TYR A 183 10.50 1.22 12.97
CA TYR A 183 9.61 1.28 11.81
C TYR A 183 10.21 0.55 10.60
N ASN A 184 11.47 0.84 10.25
CA ASN A 184 12.15 0.19 9.12
C ASN A 184 12.25 -1.33 9.31
N VAL A 185 12.52 -1.81 10.53
CA VAL A 185 12.55 -3.24 10.82
C VAL A 185 11.17 -3.86 10.67
N LEU A 186 10.12 -3.23 11.22
CA LEU A 186 8.75 -3.71 11.08
C LEU A 186 8.31 -3.76 9.61
N GLU A 187 8.75 -2.82 8.79
CA GLU A 187 8.49 -2.82 7.34
C GLU A 187 9.17 -3.96 6.59
N ILE A 188 10.44 -4.25 6.91
CA ILE A 188 11.12 -5.41 6.35
C ILE A 188 10.38 -6.71 6.74
N ILE A 189 9.89 -6.79 7.98
CA ILE A 189 9.10 -7.94 8.44
C ILE A 189 7.74 -7.99 7.72
N ASP A 190 7.05 -6.86 7.52
CA ASP A 190 5.80 -6.82 6.74
C ASP A 190 6.03 -7.34 5.31
N LYS A 191 7.08 -6.85 4.62
CA LYS A 191 7.46 -7.33 3.27
C LYS A 191 7.75 -8.84 3.26
N LEU A 192 8.40 -9.37 4.30
CA LEU A 192 8.62 -10.80 4.46
C LEU A 192 7.31 -11.57 4.69
N CYS A 193 6.42 -11.04 5.54
CA CYS A 193 5.10 -11.60 5.80
C CYS A 193 4.25 -11.60 4.53
N GLN A 194 4.27 -10.54 3.72
CA GLN A 194 3.52 -10.50 2.45
C GLN A 194 4.00 -11.59 1.48
N SER A 195 5.32 -11.82 1.40
CA SER A 195 5.87 -12.90 0.56
C SER A 195 5.52 -14.30 1.08
N PHE A 196 5.58 -14.51 2.39
CA PHE A 196 5.33 -15.83 3.00
C PHE A 196 3.84 -16.14 3.17
N GLY A 197 3.00 -15.12 3.36
CA GLY A 197 1.58 -15.27 3.62
C GLY A 197 0.81 -15.89 2.45
N GLY A 198 1.21 -15.57 1.22
CA GLY A 198 0.66 -16.19 0.02
C GLY A 198 0.78 -17.72 0.05
N ASP A 199 1.98 -18.22 0.38
CA ASP A 199 2.27 -19.67 0.48
C ASP A 199 1.48 -20.33 1.63
N VAL A 200 1.36 -19.65 2.78
CA VAL A 200 0.59 -20.16 3.93
C VAL A 200 -0.90 -20.30 3.60
N PHE A 201 -1.50 -19.32 2.93
CA PHE A 201 -2.91 -19.41 2.55
C PHE A 201 -3.13 -20.36 1.36
N GLU A 202 -2.19 -20.45 0.43
CA GLU A 202 -2.26 -21.43 -0.67
C GLU A 202 -2.21 -22.86 -0.15
N THR A 203 -1.34 -23.17 0.81
CA THR A 203 -1.29 -24.50 1.44
C THR A 203 -2.58 -24.82 2.20
N LEU A 204 -3.18 -23.84 2.89
CA LEU A 204 -4.49 -23.98 3.52
C LEU A 204 -5.61 -24.27 2.51
N PHE A 205 -5.64 -23.54 1.39
CA PHE A 205 -6.65 -23.75 0.36
C PHE A 205 -6.48 -25.10 -0.34
N ASN A 206 -5.23 -25.53 -0.56
CA ASN A 206 -4.93 -26.85 -1.11
C ASN A 206 -5.33 -27.99 -0.17
N SER A 207 -5.18 -27.83 1.15
CA SER A 207 -5.66 -28.83 2.11
C SER A 207 -7.18 -28.83 2.26
N ALA A 208 -7.85 -27.68 2.09
CA ALA A 208 -9.30 -27.59 1.99
C ALA A 208 -9.85 -28.32 0.74
N GLU A 209 -9.22 -28.13 -0.42
CA GLU A 209 -9.57 -28.84 -1.67
C GLU A 209 -9.37 -30.35 -1.53
N GLY A 210 -8.25 -30.77 -0.96
CA GLY A 210 -7.99 -32.17 -0.68
C GLY A 210 -8.99 -32.78 0.30
N LEU A 211 -9.44 -32.04 1.31
CA LEU A 211 -10.47 -32.49 2.25
C LEU A 211 -11.86 -32.60 1.58
N ALA A 212 -12.18 -31.71 0.63
CA ALA A 212 -13.44 -31.75 -0.11
C ALA A 212 -13.50 -32.93 -1.10
N THR A 213 -12.37 -33.34 -1.67
CA THR A 213 -12.30 -34.37 -2.72
C THR A 213 -11.90 -35.76 -2.21
N CYS A 214 -11.40 -35.90 -0.97
CA CYS A 214 -10.87 -37.18 -0.49
C CYS A 214 -11.89 -38.33 -0.41
N SER A 215 -11.40 -39.58 -0.51
CA SER A 215 -12.15 -40.78 -0.15
C SER A 215 -12.31 -40.94 1.36
N GLN A 216 -13.27 -41.76 1.80
CA GLN A 216 -13.65 -41.90 3.21
C GLN A 216 -12.52 -42.51 4.08
N GLU A 217 -11.65 -43.34 3.50
CA GLU A 217 -10.53 -43.98 4.20
C GLU A 217 -9.41 -42.98 4.55
N ASN A 218 -9.16 -41.99 3.67
CA ASN A 218 -8.10 -41.00 3.86
C ASN A 218 -8.58 -39.74 4.62
N MET A 219 -9.87 -39.67 4.99
CA MET A 219 -10.49 -38.49 5.57
C MET A 219 -9.81 -38.03 6.85
N LYS A 220 -9.38 -38.95 7.72
CA LYS A 220 -8.70 -38.62 8.98
C LYS A 220 -7.35 -37.91 8.75
N PHE A 221 -6.62 -38.33 7.73
CA PHE A 221 -5.35 -37.70 7.35
C PHE A 221 -5.57 -36.27 6.84
N TRP A 222 -6.54 -36.10 5.93
CA TRP A 222 -6.87 -34.79 5.36
C TRP A 222 -7.42 -33.81 6.40
N ILE A 223 -8.24 -34.28 7.35
CA ILE A 223 -8.70 -33.46 8.48
C ILE A 223 -7.51 -32.99 9.32
N ARG A 224 -6.60 -33.90 9.70
CA ARG A 224 -5.43 -33.53 10.51
C ARG A 224 -4.55 -32.52 9.77
N ARG A 225 -4.35 -32.70 8.47
CA ARG A 225 -3.61 -31.76 7.63
C ARG A 225 -4.28 -30.39 7.57
N PHE A 226 -5.58 -30.34 7.26
CA PHE A 226 -6.34 -29.10 7.23
C PHE A 226 -6.31 -28.35 8.58
N VAL A 227 -6.48 -29.07 9.70
CA VAL A 227 -6.39 -28.47 11.05
C VAL A 227 -4.98 -27.93 11.34
N SER A 228 -3.94 -28.66 10.92
CA SER A 228 -2.55 -28.19 11.06
C SER A 228 -2.28 -26.93 10.24
N ASP A 229 -2.68 -26.93 8.96
CA ASP A 229 -2.51 -25.79 8.06
C ASP A 229 -3.34 -24.59 8.53
N GLN A 230 -4.55 -24.82 9.05
CA GLN A 230 -5.40 -23.80 9.67
C GLN A 230 -4.75 -23.20 10.92
N ALA A 231 -4.13 -24.02 11.78
CA ALA A 231 -3.41 -23.52 12.96
C ALA A 231 -2.20 -22.66 12.57
N LEU A 232 -1.45 -23.08 11.54
CA LEU A 232 -0.35 -22.30 10.99
C LEU A 232 -0.83 -20.96 10.41
N ALA A 233 -1.90 -20.97 9.61
CA ALA A 233 -2.49 -19.77 9.02
C ALA A 233 -3.03 -18.81 10.08
N MET A 234 -3.65 -19.32 11.15
CA MET A 234 -4.08 -18.50 12.29
C MET A 234 -2.88 -17.85 12.98
N ALA A 235 -1.87 -18.63 13.38
CA ALA A 235 -0.69 -18.11 14.07
C ALA A 235 0.04 -17.05 13.23
N PHE A 236 0.22 -17.33 11.93
CA PHE A 236 0.84 -16.40 10.99
C PHE A 236 0.02 -15.11 10.84
N SER A 237 -1.30 -15.21 10.58
CA SER A 237 -2.15 -14.04 10.38
C SER A 237 -2.26 -13.18 11.65
N ILE A 238 -2.26 -13.79 12.84
CA ILE A 238 -2.25 -13.06 14.12
C ILE A 238 -0.95 -12.27 14.24
N LEU A 239 0.20 -12.93 14.04
CA LEU A 239 1.52 -12.29 14.09
C LEU A 239 1.62 -11.13 13.09
N HIS A 240 1.17 -11.34 11.84
CA HIS A 240 1.16 -10.30 10.82
C HIS A 240 0.25 -9.12 11.20
N SER A 241 -0.93 -9.40 11.76
CA SER A 241 -1.85 -8.35 12.25
C SER A 241 -1.22 -7.49 13.35
N PHE A 242 -0.45 -8.10 14.27
CA PHE A 242 0.27 -7.37 15.31
C PHE A 242 1.39 -6.49 14.75
N ILE A 243 2.12 -6.96 13.74
CA ILE A 243 3.14 -6.16 13.04
C ILE A 243 2.50 -4.94 12.37
N LEU A 244 1.42 -5.15 11.61
CA LEU A 244 0.66 -4.07 10.98
C LEU A 244 0.10 -3.06 12.00
N LEU A 245 -0.38 -3.55 13.14
CA LEU A 245 -0.85 -2.68 14.23
C LEU A 245 0.31 -1.85 14.82
N ALA A 246 1.47 -2.46 15.06
CA ALA A 246 2.65 -1.76 15.56
C ALA A 246 3.15 -0.69 14.57
N GLN A 247 3.14 -0.98 13.27
CA GLN A 247 3.45 -0.02 12.21
C GLN A 247 2.46 1.15 12.18
N ALA A 248 1.16 0.87 12.28
CA ALA A 248 0.13 1.90 12.31
C ALA A 248 0.29 2.85 13.52
N ILE A 249 0.60 2.30 14.70
CA ILE A 249 0.88 3.10 15.91
C ILE A 249 2.16 3.92 15.76
N ALA A 250 3.21 3.36 15.18
CA ALA A 250 4.45 4.07 14.91
C ALA A 250 4.22 5.23 13.93
N LEU A 251 3.49 4.99 12.83
CA LEU A 251 3.11 6.04 11.87
C LEU A 251 2.27 7.13 12.53
N SER A 252 1.28 6.75 13.36
CA SER A 252 0.48 7.71 14.14
C SER A 252 1.34 8.59 15.03
N THR A 253 2.29 7.98 15.75
CA THR A 253 3.25 8.70 16.60
C THR A 253 4.08 9.70 15.79
N CYS A 254 4.49 9.35 14.58
CA CYS A 254 5.25 10.23 13.68
C CYS A 254 4.42 11.38 13.10
N ILE A 255 3.14 11.15 12.79
CA ILE A 255 2.22 12.18 12.28
C ILE A 255 1.88 13.19 13.40
N VAL A 256 1.65 12.70 14.62
CA VAL A 256 1.33 13.54 15.79
C VAL A 256 2.57 14.27 16.33
N ALA A 257 3.78 13.73 16.12
CA ALA A 257 5.00 14.38 16.55
C ALA A 257 5.29 15.68 15.77
N HIS A 258 5.26 16.82 16.45
CA HIS A 258 5.56 18.15 15.89
C HIS A 258 7.00 18.33 15.33
N ASN A 259 7.88 17.33 15.40
CA ASN A 259 9.32 17.45 15.20
C ASN A 259 9.83 16.80 13.90
N ASN A 260 9.38 17.24 12.71
CA ASN A 260 9.83 16.74 11.39
C ASN A 260 9.96 15.19 11.28
N ALA A 261 9.31 14.45 12.17
CA ALA A 261 9.62 13.03 12.40
C ALA A 261 9.04 12.19 11.28
N LEU A 262 7.86 12.59 10.79
CA LEU A 262 7.25 12.07 9.59
C LEU A 262 8.20 12.16 8.38
N PHE A 263 8.77 13.34 8.12
CA PHE A 263 9.69 13.53 7.00
C PHE A 263 10.98 12.71 7.15
N ALA A 264 11.53 12.64 8.37
CA ALA A 264 12.71 11.83 8.63
C ALA A 264 12.45 10.32 8.43
N LEU A 265 11.29 9.83 8.87
CA LEU A 265 10.85 8.46 8.66
C LEU A 265 10.69 8.17 7.17
N LEU A 266 9.91 8.98 6.45
CA LEU A 266 9.67 8.81 5.01
C LEU A 266 10.99 8.82 4.24
N VAL A 267 11.85 9.84 4.43
CA VAL A 267 13.13 9.93 3.72
C VAL A 267 14.04 8.73 4.03
N SER A 268 14.10 8.30 5.30
CA SER A 268 14.90 7.13 5.68
C SER A 268 14.39 5.86 5.01
N ASN A 269 13.07 5.66 4.99
CA ASN A 269 12.49 4.46 4.42
C ASN A 269 12.74 4.41 2.91
N ASN A 270 12.36 5.49 2.25
CA ASN A 270 12.48 5.70 0.82
C ASN A 270 13.93 5.53 0.32
N PHE A 271 14.91 5.95 1.12
CA PHE A 271 16.32 5.76 0.78
C PHE A 271 16.77 4.29 0.89
N ALA A 272 16.33 3.58 1.93
CA ALA A 272 16.63 2.16 2.10
C ALA A 272 16.04 1.34 0.94
N GLU A 273 14.82 1.66 0.54
CA GLU A 273 14.10 1.00 -0.53
C GLU A 273 14.71 1.24 -1.93
N ILE A 274 15.08 2.50 -2.23
CA ILE A 274 15.80 2.83 -3.47
C ILE A 274 17.11 2.04 -3.51
N LYS A 275 17.87 2.03 -2.40
CA LYS A 275 19.16 1.35 -2.34
C LYS A 275 19.03 -0.16 -2.56
N SER A 276 18.03 -0.82 -1.97
CA SER A 276 17.88 -2.27 -2.09
C SER A 276 17.46 -2.73 -3.48
N ASN A 277 16.74 -1.89 -4.23
CA ASN A 277 16.15 -2.26 -5.52
C ASN A 277 16.96 -1.79 -6.74
N VAL A 278 17.62 -0.63 -6.67
CA VAL A 278 18.26 -0.03 -7.85
C VAL A 278 19.52 -0.77 -8.33
N PHE A 279 20.24 -1.44 -7.42
CA PHE A 279 21.49 -2.15 -7.76
C PHE A 279 21.28 -3.62 -8.15
N LYS A 280 20.04 -4.12 -8.06
CA LYS A 280 19.75 -5.53 -8.28
C LYS A 280 19.24 -5.75 -9.71
N ARG A 281 19.71 -6.84 -10.33
CA ARG A 281 19.20 -7.29 -11.63
C ARG A 281 17.92 -8.08 -11.40
N PHE A 282 16.85 -7.73 -12.12
CA PHE A 282 15.55 -8.37 -11.99
C PHE A 282 15.13 -9.01 -13.32
N SER A 283 14.49 -10.18 -13.25
CA SER A 283 13.78 -10.78 -14.39
C SER A 283 12.41 -10.13 -14.55
N LYS A 284 11.81 -10.25 -15.74
CA LYS A 284 10.47 -9.71 -16.04
C LYS A 284 9.41 -10.10 -14.98
N ASP A 285 9.38 -11.38 -14.59
CA ASP A 285 8.44 -11.90 -13.60
C ASP A 285 8.65 -11.29 -12.20
N ASN A 286 9.91 -11.06 -11.81
CA ASN A 286 10.20 -10.48 -10.50
C ASN A 286 9.73 -9.03 -10.42
N ILE A 287 9.69 -8.32 -11.54
CA ILE A 287 9.27 -6.91 -11.62
C ILE A 287 7.76 -6.79 -11.62
N HIS A 288 7.09 -7.74 -12.28
CA HIS A 288 5.66 -7.90 -12.16
C HIS A 288 5.26 -8.13 -10.69
N ASN A 289 5.92 -9.05 -9.99
CA ASN A 289 5.68 -9.30 -8.58
C ASN A 289 6.01 -8.10 -7.69
N LEU A 290 7.08 -7.36 -8.00
CA LEU A 290 7.45 -6.14 -7.28
C LEU A 290 6.38 -5.05 -7.41
N ALA A 291 5.91 -4.74 -8.62
CA ALA A 291 4.85 -3.75 -8.83
C ALA A 291 3.53 -4.13 -8.13
N TYR A 292 3.27 -5.43 -7.98
CA TYR A 292 2.14 -5.90 -7.19
C TYR A 292 2.35 -5.72 -5.69
N ALA A 293 3.54 -6.05 -5.17
CA ALA A 293 3.89 -5.80 -3.78
C ALA A 293 3.73 -4.31 -3.42
N ASP A 294 4.14 -3.41 -4.32
CA ASP A 294 3.97 -1.97 -4.14
C ASP A 294 2.48 -1.56 -4.07
N SER A 295 1.61 -2.25 -4.83
CA SER A 295 0.15 -2.04 -4.75
C SER A 295 -0.43 -2.48 -3.39
N VAL A 296 0.07 -3.59 -2.84
CA VAL A 296 -0.32 -4.09 -1.52
C VAL A 296 0.21 -3.17 -0.40
N GLU A 297 1.45 -2.70 -0.52
CA GLU A 297 2.06 -1.75 0.41
C GLU A 297 1.23 -0.46 0.51
N ARG A 298 0.80 0.11 -0.62
CA ARG A 298 -0.11 1.27 -0.61
C ARG A 298 -1.47 0.98 0.03
N PHE A 299 -1.98 -0.24 -0.12
CA PHE A 299 -3.19 -0.66 0.58
C PHE A 299 -2.96 -0.73 2.10
N HIS A 300 -1.82 -1.24 2.57
CA HIS A 300 -1.44 -1.22 3.99
C HIS A 300 -1.28 0.21 4.52
N ILE A 301 -0.59 1.09 3.79
CA ILE A 301 -0.46 2.52 4.14
C ILE A 301 -1.85 3.17 4.27
N SER A 302 -2.78 2.85 3.38
CA SER A 302 -4.16 3.33 3.46
C SER A 302 -4.87 2.86 4.74
N ALA A 303 -4.68 1.59 5.12
CA ALA A 303 -5.19 1.04 6.38
C ALA A 303 -4.56 1.72 7.60
N PHE A 304 -3.27 2.04 7.56
CA PHE A 304 -2.58 2.78 8.62
C PHE A 304 -3.08 4.23 8.73
N LEU A 305 -3.34 4.91 7.61
CA LEU A 305 -3.91 6.25 7.65
C LEU A 305 -5.35 6.25 8.15
N LEU A 306 -6.14 5.21 7.86
CA LEU A 306 -7.46 5.00 8.48
C LEU A 306 -7.33 4.79 10.00
N PHE A 307 -6.31 4.06 10.45
CA PHE A 307 -5.97 3.94 11.87
C PHE A 307 -5.72 5.30 12.53
N VAL A 308 -4.87 6.13 11.90
CA VAL A 308 -4.54 7.47 12.40
C VAL A 308 -5.77 8.38 12.43
N LEU A 309 -6.62 8.30 11.39
CA LEU A 309 -7.88 9.03 11.34
C LEU A 309 -8.78 8.67 12.52
N ALA A 310 -8.98 7.37 12.76
CA ALA A 310 -9.81 6.89 13.86
C ALA A 310 -9.26 7.29 15.24
N GLN A 311 -7.94 7.24 15.44
CA GLN A 311 -7.32 7.73 16.68
C GLN A 311 -7.55 9.24 16.86
N ASN A 312 -7.38 10.04 15.81
CA ASN A 312 -7.62 11.47 15.89
C ASN A 312 -9.10 11.79 16.22
N ILE A 313 -10.05 11.02 15.69
CA ILE A 313 -11.48 11.16 16.04
C ILE A 313 -11.72 10.91 17.54
N LEU A 314 -11.00 9.95 18.14
CA LEU A 314 -11.21 9.54 19.54
C LEU A 314 -10.43 10.38 20.56
N GLU A 315 -9.22 10.81 20.23
CA GLU A 315 -8.26 11.37 21.21
C GLU A 315 -7.91 12.85 20.98
N ALA A 316 -8.05 13.38 19.75
CA ALA A 316 -7.55 14.71 19.44
C ALA A 316 -8.47 15.83 19.94
N GLN A 317 -7.87 16.83 20.59
CA GLN A 317 -8.55 18.04 21.05
C GLN A 317 -8.24 19.21 20.10
N GLY A 318 -9.26 19.86 19.54
CA GLY A 318 -9.13 21.02 18.64
C GLY A 318 -9.17 20.70 17.14
N PRO A 319 -8.81 21.64 16.25
CA PRO A 319 -8.87 21.45 14.81
C PRO A 319 -7.69 20.58 14.31
N TRP A 320 -7.94 19.27 14.17
CA TRP A 320 -6.92 18.30 13.72
C TRP A 320 -7.09 17.88 12.25
N PHE A 321 -8.27 18.05 11.66
CA PHE A 321 -8.64 17.46 10.37
C PHE A 321 -7.76 17.95 9.20
N GLU A 322 -7.56 19.26 9.07
CA GLU A 322 -6.72 19.84 8.02
C GLU A 322 -5.26 19.37 8.11
N SER A 323 -4.71 19.36 9.32
CA SER A 323 -3.35 18.87 9.58
C SER A 323 -3.22 17.38 9.25
N PHE A 324 -4.23 16.58 9.59
CA PHE A 324 -4.29 15.17 9.23
C PHE A 324 -4.33 14.98 7.71
N LEU A 325 -5.19 15.70 7.00
CA LEU A 325 -5.29 15.60 5.53
C LEU A 325 -3.97 15.98 4.85
N PHE A 326 -3.31 17.05 5.30
CA PHE A 326 -2.01 17.44 4.77
C PHE A 326 -0.94 16.35 5.01
N ASN A 327 -0.85 15.82 6.23
CA ASN A 327 0.11 14.77 6.55
C ASN A 327 -0.17 13.47 5.78
N ALA A 328 -1.44 13.07 5.66
CA ALA A 328 -1.85 11.91 4.86
C ALA A 328 -1.49 12.10 3.38
N PHE A 329 -1.74 13.28 2.82
CA PHE A 329 -1.35 13.63 1.46
C PHE A 329 0.17 13.54 1.27
N VAL A 330 0.96 14.07 2.22
CA VAL A 330 2.43 13.99 2.17
C VAL A 330 2.90 12.54 2.16
N VAL A 331 2.35 11.67 3.02
CA VAL A 331 2.70 10.24 3.06
C VAL A 331 2.44 9.58 1.70
N PHE A 332 1.22 9.73 1.16
CA PHE A 332 0.87 9.16 -0.15
C PHE A 332 1.71 9.71 -1.31
N PHE A 333 1.96 11.02 -1.30
CA PHE A 333 2.73 11.66 -2.36
C PHE A 333 4.19 11.24 -2.33
N CYS A 334 4.79 11.14 -1.14
CA CYS A 334 6.15 10.63 -0.97
C CYS A 334 6.27 9.19 -1.46
N GLU A 335 5.33 8.33 -1.09
CA GLU A 335 5.30 6.93 -1.54
C GLU A 335 5.22 6.84 -3.07
N MET A 336 4.27 7.58 -3.66
CA MET A 336 4.10 7.64 -5.11
C MET A 336 5.36 8.08 -5.84
N LEU A 337 6.01 9.13 -5.34
CA LEU A 337 7.22 9.68 -5.93
C LEU A 337 8.37 8.66 -5.90
N ILE A 338 8.45 7.87 -4.84
CA ILE A 338 9.52 6.88 -4.66
C ILE A 338 9.29 5.65 -5.52
N ASP A 339 8.05 5.19 -5.66
CA ASP A 339 7.71 4.14 -6.62
C ASP A 339 8.08 4.53 -8.05
N ILE A 340 7.76 5.76 -8.45
CA ILE A 340 8.13 6.28 -9.77
C ILE A 340 9.65 6.26 -9.95
N ILE A 341 10.40 6.75 -8.96
CA ILE A 341 11.87 6.77 -9.01
C ILE A 341 12.43 5.34 -9.08
N LYS A 342 11.97 4.46 -8.19
CA LYS A 342 12.35 3.04 -8.08
C LYS A 342 12.18 2.33 -9.42
N HIS A 343 10.99 2.41 -10.00
CA HIS A 343 10.69 1.75 -11.27
C HIS A 343 11.36 2.39 -12.48
N SER A 344 11.60 3.71 -12.46
CA SER A 344 12.36 4.39 -13.51
C SER A 344 13.81 3.88 -13.55
N PHE A 345 14.46 3.74 -12.40
CA PHE A 345 15.78 3.15 -12.31
C PHE A 345 15.78 1.68 -12.69
N LEU A 346 14.81 0.92 -12.19
CA LEU A 346 14.67 -0.51 -12.48
C LEU A 346 14.51 -0.76 -13.99
N ALA A 347 13.68 0.05 -14.66
CA ALA A 347 13.48 0.00 -16.10
C ALA A 347 14.76 0.34 -16.86
N LYS A 348 15.47 1.39 -16.45
CA LYS A 348 16.72 1.82 -17.09
C LYS A 348 17.85 0.80 -16.93
N PHE A 349 18.05 0.26 -15.73
CA PHE A 349 19.14 -0.70 -15.46
C PHE A 349 18.90 -2.09 -16.05
N ASN A 350 17.64 -2.54 -16.13
CA ASN A 350 17.30 -3.84 -16.70
C ASN A 350 16.86 -3.79 -18.17
N GLY A 351 16.83 -2.60 -18.79
CA GLY A 351 16.48 -2.44 -20.20
C GLY A 351 15.01 -2.73 -20.53
N ILE A 352 14.11 -2.49 -19.58
CA ILE A 352 12.69 -2.84 -19.69
C ILE A 352 11.97 -1.81 -20.50
N LYS A 353 11.22 -2.26 -21.50
CA LYS A 353 10.42 -1.36 -22.34
C LYS A 353 9.12 -1.01 -21.62
N PRO A 354 8.57 0.22 -21.79
CA PRO A 354 7.26 0.60 -21.25
C PRO A 354 6.11 -0.34 -21.66
N ILE A 355 6.29 -1.07 -22.77
CA ILE A 355 5.34 -2.08 -23.26
C ILE A 355 5.18 -3.22 -22.24
N GLU A 356 6.23 -3.61 -21.52
CA GLU A 356 6.14 -4.70 -20.53
C GLU A 356 5.24 -4.33 -19.34
N TYR A 357 5.34 -3.10 -18.82
CA TYR A 357 4.40 -2.61 -17.81
C TYR A 357 2.95 -2.57 -18.33
N SER A 358 2.77 -2.30 -19.63
CA SER A 358 1.43 -2.32 -20.23
C SER A 358 0.85 -3.74 -20.34
N GLU A 359 1.70 -4.76 -20.51
CA GLU A 359 1.33 -6.18 -20.49
C GLU A 359 0.99 -6.64 -19.07
N PHE A 360 1.73 -6.19 -18.06
CA PHE A 360 1.41 -6.41 -16.65
C PHE A 360 0.01 -5.88 -16.30
N LEU A 361 -0.29 -4.64 -16.70
CA LEU A 361 -1.61 -4.05 -16.52
C LEU A 361 -2.69 -4.79 -17.33
N GLU A 362 -2.40 -5.26 -18.54
CA GLU A 362 -3.33 -6.09 -19.32
C GLU A 362 -3.63 -7.41 -18.60
N GLY A 363 -2.62 -8.06 -18.01
CA GLY A 363 -2.75 -9.28 -17.22
C GLY A 363 -3.66 -9.09 -16.00
N LEU A 364 -3.42 -8.04 -15.21
CA LEU A 364 -4.24 -7.69 -14.04
C LEU A 364 -5.69 -7.40 -14.43
N CYS A 365 -5.92 -6.69 -15.55
CA CYS A 365 -7.25 -6.42 -16.06
C CYS A 365 -7.97 -7.70 -16.52
N LYS A 366 -7.28 -8.63 -17.18
CA LYS A 366 -7.87 -9.93 -17.58
C LYS A 366 -8.24 -10.78 -16.39
N GLN A 367 -7.40 -10.79 -15.34
CA GLN A 367 -7.71 -11.47 -14.09
C GLN A 367 -8.97 -10.88 -13.45
N THR A 368 -9.09 -9.55 -13.41
CA THR A 368 -10.28 -8.85 -12.88
C THR A 368 -11.58 -9.21 -13.63
N LEU A 369 -11.49 -9.50 -14.93
CA LEU A 369 -12.63 -9.90 -15.75
C LEU A 369 -12.91 -11.41 -15.73
N ASN A 370 -12.18 -12.20 -14.94
CA ASN A 370 -12.21 -13.67 -14.96
C ASN A 370 -11.99 -14.27 -16.37
N MET A 371 -11.22 -13.58 -17.22
CA MET A 371 -10.93 -14.03 -18.60
C MET A 371 -9.67 -14.90 -18.70
N GLN A 372 -9.13 -15.38 -17.59
CA GLN A 372 -7.91 -16.21 -17.59
C GLN A 372 -8.18 -17.60 -18.19
N THR A 373 -7.32 -18.01 -19.11
CA THR A 373 -7.17 -19.39 -19.59
C THR A 373 -6.38 -20.22 -18.57
N GLU A 374 -6.68 -21.52 -18.44
CA GLU A 374 -6.18 -22.43 -17.39
C GLU A 374 -4.65 -22.51 -17.21
N ASP A 375 -3.85 -22.01 -18.16
CA ASP A 375 -2.37 -22.04 -18.11
C ASP A 375 -1.72 -20.94 -17.25
N SER A 376 -2.44 -19.90 -16.82
CA SER A 376 -1.86 -18.81 -16.01
C SER A 376 -2.04 -19.02 -14.50
N LYS A 377 -1.52 -20.12 -13.95
CA LYS A 377 -1.53 -20.47 -12.51
C LYS A 377 -0.58 -19.60 -11.65
N LYS A 378 -0.71 -18.28 -11.73
CA LYS A 378 -0.18 -17.36 -10.70
C LYS A 378 -1.29 -16.40 -10.34
N ASN A 379 -2.32 -16.94 -9.67
CA ASN A 379 -3.36 -16.11 -9.09
C ASN A 379 -2.74 -15.26 -8.01
N LEU A 380 -2.94 -13.95 -8.12
CA LEU A 380 -2.64 -13.01 -7.05
C LEU A 380 -3.61 -13.27 -5.89
N THR A 381 -3.25 -14.19 -5.01
CA THR A 381 -3.96 -14.48 -3.75
C THR A 381 -3.52 -13.49 -2.70
N PHE A 382 -3.76 -12.19 -2.94
CA PHE A 382 -3.78 -11.26 -1.81
C PHE A 382 -5.01 -11.57 -0.96
N VAL A 383 -4.75 -12.08 0.24
CA VAL A 383 -5.77 -12.36 1.24
C VAL A 383 -5.66 -11.29 2.33
N PRO A 384 -6.49 -10.23 2.29
CA PRO A 384 -6.38 -9.08 3.20
C PRO A 384 -6.85 -9.35 4.64
N LEU A 385 -6.54 -10.52 5.21
CA LEU A 385 -6.96 -10.90 6.57
C LEU A 385 -6.30 -10.03 7.64
N ALA A 386 -4.98 -9.86 7.57
CA ALA A 386 -4.25 -9.05 8.54
C ALA A 386 -4.67 -7.55 8.55
N PRO A 387 -4.74 -6.85 7.40
CA PRO A 387 -5.25 -5.48 7.40
C PRO A 387 -6.73 -5.39 7.81
N ALA A 388 -7.56 -6.40 7.51
CA ALA A 388 -8.95 -6.46 7.99
C ALA A 388 -9.03 -6.55 9.51
N CYS A 389 -8.21 -7.38 10.16
CA CYS A 389 -8.14 -7.45 11.62
C CYS A 389 -7.82 -6.08 12.24
N VAL A 390 -6.82 -5.37 11.70
CA VAL A 390 -6.42 -4.04 12.18
C VAL A 390 -7.55 -3.03 11.99
N VAL A 391 -8.14 -2.94 10.80
CA VAL A 391 -9.22 -1.98 10.52
C VAL A 391 -10.44 -2.23 11.41
N ILE A 392 -10.87 -3.49 11.59
CA ILE A 392 -11.99 -3.83 12.47
C ILE A 392 -11.69 -3.45 13.92
N ARG A 393 -10.49 -3.78 14.43
CA ARG A 393 -10.05 -3.45 15.79
C ARG A 393 -10.11 -1.95 16.07
N VAL A 394 -9.77 -1.14 15.08
CA VAL A 394 -9.69 0.33 15.17
C VAL A 394 -11.05 0.98 15.06
N LEU A 395 -11.90 0.50 14.15
CA LEU A 395 -13.23 1.06 13.96
C LEU A 395 -14.14 0.71 15.14
N THR A 396 -13.93 -0.44 15.79
CA THR A 396 -14.74 -0.90 16.94
C THR A 396 -14.94 0.17 18.03
N PRO A 397 -13.89 0.81 18.59
CA PRO A 397 -14.07 1.89 19.57
C PRO A 397 -14.74 3.15 19.01
N VAL A 398 -14.55 3.46 17.72
CA VAL A 398 -15.26 4.58 17.06
C VAL A 398 -16.76 4.30 17.03
N TYR A 399 -17.17 3.10 16.64
CA TYR A 399 -18.57 2.68 16.72
C TYR A 399 -19.09 2.68 18.16
N ALA A 400 -18.28 2.25 19.12
CA ALA A 400 -18.66 2.24 20.53
C ALA A 400 -18.93 3.64 21.10
N ALA A 401 -18.17 4.65 20.67
CA ALA A 401 -18.34 6.04 21.09
C ALA A 401 -19.64 6.68 20.55
N HIS A 402 -20.15 6.21 19.40
CA HIS A 402 -21.38 6.70 18.79
C HIS A 402 -22.66 5.98 19.29
N LEU A 403 -22.54 4.98 20.17
CA LEU A 403 -23.70 4.28 20.73
C LEU A 403 -24.36 5.10 21.85
N PRO A 404 -25.68 5.36 21.80
CA PRO A 404 -26.38 6.12 22.84
C PRO A 404 -26.46 5.34 24.16
N TYR A 405 -26.23 6.04 25.27
CA TYR A 405 -26.38 5.49 26.63
C TYR A 405 -27.86 5.23 26.90
N SER A 406 -28.27 3.96 26.81
CA SER A 406 -29.69 3.55 26.83
C SER A 406 -29.84 2.15 27.43
N PRO A 407 -31.03 1.77 27.94
CA PRO A 407 -31.26 0.44 28.47
C PRO A 407 -30.92 -0.65 27.45
N LEU A 408 -30.45 -1.82 27.93
CA LEU A 408 -29.95 -2.94 27.12
C LEU A 408 -30.72 -3.23 25.81
N PRO A 409 -32.06 -3.34 25.78
CA PRO A 409 -32.78 -3.61 24.53
C PRO A 409 -32.66 -2.47 23.50
N TRP A 410 -32.67 -1.21 23.94
CA TRP A 410 -32.50 -0.06 23.06
C TRP A 410 -31.07 0.01 22.51
N ARG A 411 -30.07 -0.31 23.36
CA ARG A 411 -28.68 -0.41 22.94
C ARG A 411 -28.48 -1.49 21.87
N LEU A 412 -29.08 -2.67 22.04
CA LEU A 412 -29.02 -3.75 21.04
C LEU A 412 -29.68 -3.33 19.72
N PHE A 413 -30.82 -2.63 19.77
CA PHE A 413 -31.47 -2.08 18.58
C PHE A 413 -30.52 -1.15 17.80
N TRP A 414 -29.86 -0.20 18.48
CA TRP A 414 -28.89 0.70 17.84
C TRP A 414 -27.66 -0.03 17.29
N ILE A 415 -27.17 -1.05 17.99
CA ILE A 415 -26.07 -1.89 17.49
C ILE A 415 -26.47 -2.58 16.19
N ILE A 416 -27.64 -3.24 16.15
CA ILE A 416 -28.13 -3.93 14.95
C ILE A 416 -28.36 -2.92 13.82
N PHE A 417 -28.94 -1.76 14.12
CA PHE A 417 -29.15 -0.70 13.14
C PHE A 417 -27.83 -0.18 12.55
N LEU A 418 -26.84 0.16 13.39
CA LEU A 418 -25.54 0.64 12.93
C LEU A 418 -24.78 -0.43 12.14
N ILE A 419 -24.80 -1.69 12.58
CA ILE A 419 -24.21 -2.81 11.84
C ILE A 419 -24.89 -2.97 10.47
N SER A 420 -26.23 -2.89 10.42
CA SER A 420 -26.99 -3.00 9.17
C SER A 420 -26.67 -1.86 8.21
N VAL A 421 -26.67 -0.61 8.68
CA VAL A 421 -26.31 0.56 7.87
C VAL A 421 -24.87 0.44 7.36
N THR A 422 -23.94 0.09 8.23
CA THR A 422 -22.52 -0.12 7.86
C THR A 422 -22.38 -1.22 6.82
N TYR A 423 -23.08 -2.34 7.00
CA TYR A 423 -23.05 -3.46 6.08
C TYR A 423 -23.60 -3.07 4.69
N VAL A 424 -24.71 -2.30 4.65
CA VAL A 424 -25.28 -1.78 3.39
C VAL A 424 -24.31 -0.80 2.73
N MET A 425 -23.70 0.11 3.49
CA MET A 425 -22.70 1.05 2.97
C MET A 425 -21.49 0.32 2.39
N LEU A 426 -20.88 -0.62 3.11
CA LEU A 426 -19.76 -1.42 2.62
C LEU A 426 -20.14 -2.27 1.40
N SER A 427 -21.35 -2.85 1.38
CA SER A 427 -21.84 -3.61 0.23
C SER A 427 -22.04 -2.72 -0.98
N SER A 428 -22.59 -1.51 -0.80
CA SER A 428 -22.75 -0.55 -1.89
C SER A 428 -21.40 -0.09 -2.43
N LEU A 429 -20.41 0.15 -1.55
CA LEU A 429 -19.05 0.50 -1.92
C LEU A 429 -18.37 -0.64 -2.69
N LYS A 430 -18.54 -1.89 -2.25
CA LYS A 430 -18.05 -3.09 -2.96
C LYS A 430 -18.59 -3.16 -4.38
N VAL A 431 -19.90 -2.95 -4.55
CA VAL A 431 -20.54 -2.98 -5.88
C VAL A 431 -20.02 -1.85 -6.75
N MET A 432 -19.92 -0.62 -6.21
CA MET A 432 -19.43 0.54 -6.94
C MET A 432 -17.99 0.34 -7.43
N ILE A 433 -17.09 -0.14 -6.57
CA ILE A 433 -15.69 -0.40 -6.91
C ILE A 433 -15.60 -1.55 -7.91
N GLY A 434 -16.32 -2.65 -7.68
CA GLY A 434 -16.34 -3.80 -8.59
C GLY A 434 -16.81 -3.42 -10.00
N MET A 435 -17.88 -2.63 -10.12
CA MET A 435 -18.36 -2.12 -11.41
C MET A 435 -17.34 -1.16 -12.06
N GLY A 436 -16.72 -0.29 -11.26
CA GLY A 436 -15.65 0.59 -11.72
C GLY A 436 -14.46 -0.18 -12.29
N LEU A 437 -14.00 -1.21 -11.57
CA LEU A 437 -12.93 -2.10 -11.97
C LEU A 437 -13.26 -2.84 -13.26
N GLN A 438 -14.44 -3.46 -13.34
CA GLN A 438 -14.88 -4.18 -14.54
C GLN A 438 -14.96 -3.26 -15.76
N LYS A 439 -15.49 -2.04 -15.59
CA LYS A 439 -15.57 -1.05 -16.67
C LYS A 439 -14.18 -0.60 -17.12
N HIS A 440 -13.28 -0.30 -16.19
CA HIS A 440 -11.91 0.10 -16.49
C HIS A 440 -11.13 -1.04 -17.16
N ALA A 441 -11.19 -2.25 -16.62
CA ALA A 441 -10.54 -3.43 -17.16
C ALA A 441 -11.03 -3.75 -18.57
N THR A 442 -12.35 -3.70 -18.81
CA THR A 442 -12.95 -3.91 -20.14
C THR A 442 -12.47 -2.86 -21.14
N TRP A 443 -12.48 -1.59 -20.74
CA TRP A 443 -11.98 -0.49 -21.57
C TRP A 443 -10.51 -0.67 -21.92
N TYR A 444 -9.67 -1.03 -20.93
CA TYR A 444 -8.23 -1.20 -21.12
C TYR A 444 -7.90 -2.40 -22.02
N VAL A 445 -8.52 -3.56 -21.78
CA VAL A 445 -8.34 -4.76 -22.62
C VAL A 445 -8.79 -4.49 -24.05
N ASN A 446 -9.94 -3.83 -24.25
CA ASN A 446 -10.40 -3.45 -25.59
C ASN A 446 -9.44 -2.46 -26.29
N ARG A 447 -8.86 -1.51 -25.54
CA ARG A 447 -7.84 -0.59 -26.06
C ARG A 447 -6.58 -1.34 -26.50
N CYS A 448 -6.13 -2.33 -25.73
CA CYS A 448 -4.99 -3.17 -26.10
C CYS A 448 -5.29 -4.03 -27.33
N ARG A 449 -6.49 -4.63 -27.40
CA ARG A 449 -6.93 -5.41 -28.58
C ARG A 449 -6.96 -4.58 -29.86
N LYS A 450 -7.50 -3.35 -29.80
CA LYS A 450 -7.50 -2.42 -30.94
C LYS A 450 -6.08 -2.09 -31.39
N ARG A 451 -5.16 -1.80 -30.47
CA ARG A 451 -3.74 -1.54 -30.81
C ARG A 451 -3.07 -2.73 -31.50
N LYS A 452 -3.32 -3.96 -31.04
CA LYS A 452 -2.78 -5.18 -31.65
C LYS A 452 -3.32 -5.41 -33.08
N HIS A 453 -4.60 -5.10 -33.33
CA HIS A 453 -5.16 -5.20 -34.69
C HIS A 453 -4.53 -4.19 -35.66
N HIS A 454 -4.26 -2.95 -35.23
CA HIS A 454 -3.62 -1.96 -36.10
C HIS A 454 -2.18 -2.34 -36.50
N LEU A 455 -1.45 -3.07 -35.64
CA LEU A 455 -0.10 -3.55 -35.93
C LEU A 455 -0.03 -4.76 -36.88
N HIS A 456 -1.15 -5.43 -37.16
CA HIS A 456 -1.22 -6.59 -38.06
C HIS A 456 -1.67 -6.24 -39.48
N PHE A 457 -2.07 -4.98 -39.73
CA PHE A 457 -2.53 -4.49 -41.04
C PHE A 457 -1.49 -3.60 -41.75
N ASP A 458 -0.40 -3.25 -41.06
CA ASP A 458 0.82 -2.64 -41.63
C ASP A 458 1.91 -3.72 -41.71
#